data_AF-A0A2T0U472-F1
#
_entry.id   AF-A0A2T0U472-F1
#
_cell.length_a   1.000
_cell.length_b   1.000
_cell.length_c   1.000
_cell.angle_alpha   90.00
_cell.angle_beta   90.00
_cell.angle_gamma   90.00
#
_symmetry.space_group_name_H-M   'P 1'
#
loop_
_entity.id
_entity.type
_entity.pdbx_description
1 polymer ?
#
loop_
_entity_poly.entity_id
_entity_poly.type
_entity_poly.pdbx_seq_one_letter_code
_entity_poly.pdbx_strand_id
1 'polypeptide(L)'
;MYNLFISGSDEDFEGTPFEIDQSRAFEHTNGELKSSYEALTANQVNELKKHPCIFAYETGSEKPPKYGMLKGVKKRQKMLLIEYEIISLTRFLTVYCKHN
;
A
#
# COMPACT_ATOMS: atom_id res chain seq x y z
N MET A 1 -8.08 -0.49 -10.93
CA MET A 1 -7.06 -1.22 -10.15
C MET A 1 -6.66 -0.36 -8.96
N TYR A 2 -6.25 -0.96 -7.84
CA TYR A 2 -5.74 -0.27 -6.66
C TYR A 2 -4.47 -0.98 -6.16
N ASN A 3 -3.61 -0.26 -5.46
CA ASN A 3 -2.47 -0.82 -4.75
C ASN A 3 -2.90 -1.19 -3.33
N LEU A 4 -2.63 -2.41 -2.88
CA LEU A 4 -2.94 -2.85 -1.51
C LEU A 4 -1.63 -3.05 -0.75
N PHE A 5 -1.47 -2.33 0.35
CA PHE A 5 -0.36 -2.49 1.28
C PHE A 5 -0.91 -2.94 2.63
N ILE A 6 -0.35 -4.01 3.17
CA ILE A 6 -0.73 -4.57 4.48
C ILE A 6 0.48 -4.48 5.40
N SER A 7 0.29 -3.93 6.61
CA SER A 7 1.32 -3.90 7.65
C SER A 7 0.86 -4.61 8.93
N GLY A 8 1.81 -5.27 9.61
CA GLY A 8 1.63 -5.77 10.97
C GLY A 8 1.98 -4.74 12.06
N SER A 9 2.46 -3.55 11.68
CA SER A 9 2.81 -2.47 12.61
C SER A 9 1.71 -1.41 12.65
N ASP A 10 1.23 -1.11 13.85
CA ASP A 10 0.29 -0.02 14.08
C ASP A 10 0.91 1.36 13.80
N GLU A 11 2.23 1.48 13.81
CA GLU A 11 2.93 2.75 13.56
C GLU A 11 3.05 3.09 12.07
N ASP A 12 2.74 2.13 11.19
CA ASP A 12 2.79 2.37 9.75
C ASP A 12 1.59 3.20 9.26
N PHE A 13 1.79 3.82 8.10
CA PHE A 13 0.79 4.64 7.41
C PHE A 13 0.44 5.96 8.14
N GLU A 14 1.33 6.45 9.00
CA GLU A 14 1.17 7.71 9.75
C GLU A 14 1.84 8.92 9.07
N GLY A 15 2.06 8.85 7.74
CA GLY A 15 2.52 9.99 6.92
C GLY A 15 4.02 10.03 6.65
N THR A 16 4.78 9.05 7.14
CA THR A 16 6.19 8.82 6.76
C THR A 16 6.30 7.66 5.77
N PRO A 17 7.28 7.67 4.85
CA PRO A 17 7.52 6.53 3.96
C PRO A 17 7.76 5.23 4.75
N PHE A 18 7.26 4.11 4.25
CA PHE A 18 7.47 2.79 4.86
C PHE A 18 8.27 1.88 3.92
N GLU A 19 8.92 0.87 4.50
CA GLU A 19 9.64 -0.15 3.75
C GLU A 19 8.82 -1.45 3.70
N ILE A 20 8.79 -2.09 2.52
CA ILE A 20 8.11 -3.37 2.32
C ILE A 20 8.98 -4.29 1.46
N ASP A 21 8.92 -5.59 1.71
CA ASP A 21 9.57 -6.56 0.84
C ASP A 21 8.95 -6.52 -0.56
N GLN A 22 9.79 -6.50 -1.60
CA GLN A 22 9.35 -6.41 -2.99
C GLN A 22 8.35 -7.53 -3.35
N SER A 23 8.48 -8.72 -2.76
CA SER A 23 7.59 -9.85 -3.01
C SER A 23 6.16 -9.63 -2.49
N ARG A 24 6.01 -8.82 -1.43
CA ARG A 24 4.74 -8.47 -0.77
C ARG A 24 4.06 -7.25 -1.38
N ALA A 25 4.82 -6.27 -1.87
CA ALA A 25 4.29 -5.02 -2.42
C ALA A 25 3.28 -5.18 -3.56
N PHE A 26 3.34 -6.31 -4.28
CA PHE A 26 2.47 -6.62 -5.42
C PHE A 26 1.76 -7.97 -5.26
N GLU A 27 1.70 -8.51 -4.05
CA GLU A 27 1.10 -9.82 -3.77
C GLU A 27 -0.37 -9.89 -4.19
N HIS A 28 -1.08 -8.77 -4.07
CA HIS A 28 -2.51 -8.66 -4.40
C HIS A 28 -2.77 -7.95 -5.74
N THR A 29 -1.72 -7.68 -6.51
CA THR A 29 -1.83 -7.15 -7.87
C THR A 29 -1.98 -8.32 -8.84
N ASN A 30 -2.80 -8.17 -9.89
CA ASN A 30 -3.06 -9.26 -10.87
C ASN A 30 -1.74 -9.89 -11.38
N GLY A 31 -1.69 -11.22 -11.50
CA GLY A 31 -0.45 -11.99 -11.69
C GLY A 31 0.36 -11.60 -12.92
N GLU A 32 -0.31 -11.24 -14.03
CA GLU A 32 0.34 -10.75 -15.26
C GLU A 32 1.12 -9.43 -15.05
N LEU A 33 0.70 -8.63 -14.08
CA LEU A 33 1.32 -7.36 -13.76
C LEU A 33 2.50 -7.51 -12.78
N LYS A 34 2.51 -8.54 -11.94
CA LYS A 34 3.56 -8.76 -10.93
C LYS A 34 4.94 -8.88 -11.58
N SER A 35 5.05 -9.70 -12.64
CA SER A 35 6.30 -9.86 -13.39
C SER A 35 6.71 -8.58 -14.13
N SER A 36 5.74 -7.76 -14.56
CA SER A 36 6.05 -6.48 -15.18
C SER A 36 6.70 -5.53 -14.17
N TYR A 37 6.26 -5.50 -12.91
CA TYR A 37 6.72 -4.54 -11.92
C TYR A 37 8.04 -4.89 -11.21
N GLU A 38 8.70 -6.01 -11.51
CA GLU A 38 9.98 -6.39 -10.88
C GLU A 38 11.13 -5.39 -11.16
N ALA A 39 11.10 -4.82 -12.37
CA ALA A 39 12.11 -3.86 -12.83
C ALA A 39 11.91 -2.47 -12.21
N LEU A 40 10.69 -2.12 -11.78
CA LEU A 40 10.32 -0.79 -11.27
C LEU A 40 10.86 0.35 -12.15
N THR A 41 10.70 0.22 -13.46
CA THR A 41 11.09 1.28 -14.39
C THR A 41 10.29 2.57 -14.13
N ALA A 42 10.79 3.72 -14.57
CA ALA A 42 10.11 4.98 -14.39
C ALA A 42 8.65 4.96 -14.93
N ASN A 43 8.43 4.32 -16.08
CA ASN A 43 7.09 4.18 -16.67
C ASN A 43 6.17 3.35 -15.78
N GLN A 44 6.67 2.23 -15.27
CA GLN A 44 5.92 1.35 -14.36
C GLN A 44 5.54 2.06 -13.07
N VAL A 45 6.48 2.79 -12.47
CA VAL A 45 6.21 3.62 -11.29
C VAL A 45 5.17 4.68 -11.60
N ASN A 46 5.22 5.31 -12.77
CA ASN A 46 4.22 6.29 -13.19
C ASN A 46 2.82 5.68 -13.37
N GLU A 47 2.71 4.45 -13.88
CA GLU A 47 1.41 3.76 -13.95
C GLU A 47 0.88 3.43 -12.56
N LEU A 48 1.72 2.92 -11.65
CA LEU A 48 1.31 2.62 -10.26
C LEU A 48 0.76 3.86 -9.54
N LYS A 49 1.34 5.04 -9.79
CA LYS A 49 0.89 6.32 -9.21
C LYS A 49 -0.50 6.77 -9.67
N LYS A 50 -1.02 6.24 -10.78
CA LYS A 50 -2.37 6.58 -11.28
C LYS A 50 -3.46 5.84 -10.51
N HIS A 51 -3.10 4.84 -9.71
CA HIS A 51 -4.04 4.00 -8.98
C HIS A 51 -4.10 4.39 -7.50
N PRO A 52 -5.31 4.34 -6.90
CA PRO A 52 -5.46 4.56 -5.47
C PRO A 52 -4.75 3.49 -4.66
N CYS A 53 -4.37 3.84 -3.45
CA CYS A 53 -3.78 2.95 -2.47
C CYS A 53 -4.76 2.69 -1.33
N ILE A 54 -4.88 1.43 -0.95
CA ILE A 54 -5.49 0.99 0.30
C ILE A 54 -4.36 0.56 1.22
N PHE A 55 -4.28 1.17 2.39
CA PHE A 55 -3.33 0.84 3.43
C PHE A 55 -4.09 0.16 4.57
N ALA A 56 -3.87 -1.13 4.74
CA ALA A 56 -4.58 -1.96 5.70
C ALA A 56 -3.59 -2.53 6.73
N TYR A 57 -4.14 -2.97 7.86
CA TYR A 57 -3.37 -3.61 8.90
C TYR A 57 -3.74 -5.09 8.98
N GLU A 58 -2.82 -5.93 9.47
CA GLU A 58 -3.11 -7.34 9.76
C GLU A 58 -4.23 -7.45 10.80
N THR A 59 -4.94 -8.58 10.83
CA THR A 59 -6.15 -8.82 11.64
C THR A 59 -6.01 -8.55 13.14
N GLY A 60 -4.79 -8.46 13.68
CA GLY A 60 -4.54 -8.11 15.09
C GLY A 60 -4.57 -6.60 15.38
N SER A 61 -4.54 -5.76 14.35
CA SER A 61 -4.60 -4.31 14.47
C SER A 61 -6.05 -3.87 14.32
N GLU A 62 -6.67 -3.37 15.39
CA GLU A 62 -8.04 -2.85 15.38
C GLU A 62 -8.17 -1.48 14.66
N LYS A 63 -7.17 -1.12 13.85
CA LYS A 63 -7.13 0.14 13.11
C LYS A 63 -7.92 0.05 11.81
N PRO A 64 -8.74 1.07 11.49
CA PRO A 64 -9.40 1.11 10.20
C PRO A 64 -8.37 1.27 9.07
N PRO A 65 -8.62 0.69 7.89
CA PRO A 65 -7.77 0.90 6.74
C PRO A 65 -7.79 2.38 6.34
N LYS A 66 -6.71 2.84 5.72
CA LYS A 66 -6.56 4.19 5.20
C LYS A 66 -6.58 4.19 3.67
N TYR A 67 -7.00 5.32 3.11
CA TYR A 67 -7.00 5.57 1.68
C TYR A 67 -5.94 6.60 1.32
N GLY A 68 -5.32 6.48 0.15
CA GLY A 68 -4.36 7.47 -0.30
C GLY A 68 -3.82 7.23 -1.70
N MET A 69 -2.71 7.88 -2.01
CA MET A 69 -2.06 7.84 -3.32
C MET A 69 -0.55 7.62 -3.18
N LEU A 70 0.02 6.91 -4.14
CA LEU A 70 1.46 6.71 -4.24
C LEU A 70 2.15 7.98 -4.75
N LYS A 71 3.24 8.39 -4.11
CA LYS A 71 4.11 9.51 -4.53
C LYS A 71 5.41 9.05 -5.13
N GLY A 72 5.92 7.89 -4.72
CA GLY A 72 7.19 7.36 -5.18
C GLY A 72 7.43 5.93 -4.70
N VAL A 73 8.26 5.21 -5.45
CA VAL A 73 8.77 3.89 -5.09
C VAL A 73 10.26 3.92 -5.34
N LYS A 74 11.06 3.60 -4.33
CA LYS A 74 12.52 3.48 -4.46
C LYS A 74 12.93 2.06 -4.11
N LYS A 75 13.61 1.39 -5.04
CA LYS A 75 14.14 0.04 -4.82
C LYS A 75 15.42 0.11 -3.99
N ARG A 76 15.47 -0.69 -2.92
CA ARG A 76 16.63 -0.89 -2.03
C ARG A 76 16.87 -2.38 -1.86
N GLN A 77 17.68 -2.96 -2.76
CA GLN A 77 17.90 -4.41 -2.82
C GLN A 77 16.58 -5.19 -2.95
N LYS A 78 16.16 -5.92 -1.91
CA LYS A 78 14.90 -6.68 -1.82
C LYS A 78 13.74 -5.89 -1.20
N MET A 79 14.03 -4.70 -0.68
CA MET A 79 13.03 -3.82 -0.06
C MET A 79 12.64 -2.70 -1.03
N LEU A 80 11.42 -2.23 -0.90
CA LEU A 80 10.91 -1.03 -1.54
C LEU A 80 10.60 0.00 -0.47
N LEU A 81 11.12 1.22 -0.64
CA LEU A 81 10.67 2.37 0.11
C LEU A 81 9.49 3.01 -0.63
N ILE A 82 8.34 3.04 0.03
CA ILE A 82 7.07 3.54 -0.52
C ILE A 82 6.83 4.95 0.05
N GLU A 83 6.80 5.93 -0.83
CA GLU A 83 6.40 7.31 -0.53
C GLU A 83 4.93 7.47 -0.94
N TYR A 84 4.11 8.02 -0.05
CA TYR A 84 2.67 8.10 -0.25
C TYR A 84 2.09 9.34 0.46
N GLU A 85 0.83 9.63 0.16
CA GLU A 85 0.00 10.54 0.94
C GLU A 85 -1.28 9.82 1.37
N ILE A 86 -1.73 10.10 2.60
CA ILE A 86 -3.06 9.68 3.06
C ILE A 86 -4.07 10.76 2.69
N ILE A 87 -5.18 10.35 2.09
CA ILE A 87 -6.29 11.22 1.74
C ILE A 87 -7.44 10.90 2.70
N SER A 88 -7.79 11.88 3.53
CA SER A 88 -8.94 11.75 4.43
C SER A 88 -10.24 11.74 3.61
N LEU A 89 -11.05 10.72 3.80
CA LEU A 89 -12.35 10.58 3.17
C LEU A 89 -13.44 10.63 4.24
N THR A 90 -14.53 11.35 3.95
CA THR A 90 -15.69 11.43 4.85
C THR A 90 -16.32 10.06 5.10
N ARG A 91 -16.24 9.15 4.14
CA ARG A 91 -16.66 7.74 4.25
C ARG A 91 -15.62 6.87 3.58
N PHE A 92 -14.91 6.07 4.37
CA PHE A 92 -14.05 5.00 3.90
C PHE A 92 -14.28 3.77 4.78
N LEU A 93 -14.04 2.58 4.20
CA LEU A 93 -14.34 1.25 4.75
C LEU A 93 -14.29 1.20 6.28
N THR A 94 -15.46 1.29 6.92
CA THR A 94 -15.61 1.25 8.36
C THR A 94 -16.23 -0.10 8.70
N VAL A 95 -15.44 -1.02 9.25
CA VAL A 95 -15.98 -2.24 9.87
C VAL A 95 -16.34 -1.87 11.30
N TYR A 96 -17.64 -1.83 11.59
CA TYR A 96 -18.11 -1.85 12.97
C TYR A 96 -17.93 -3.27 13.50
N CYS A 97 -16.83 -3.53 14.21
CA CYS A 97 -16.77 -4.71 15.08
C CYS A 97 -17.74 -4.50 16.24
N LYS A 98 -19.00 -4.93 16.07
CA LYS A 98 -19.90 -5.12 17.21
C LYS A 98 -19.29 -6.21 18.09
N HIS A 99 -18.69 -5.78 19.19
CA HIS A 99 -18.42 -6.67 20.31
C HIS A 99 -19.78 -7.08 20.88
N ASN A 100 -20.11 -8.36 20.77
CA ASN A 100 -21.17 -9.00 21.55
C ASN A 100 -20.57 -9.55 22.84
#